data_AF-A0A954TV84-F1
#
_entry.id   AF-A0A954TV84-F1
#
_cell.length_a   1.000
_cell.length_b   1.000
_cell.length_c   1.000
_cell.angle_alpha   90.00
_cell.angle_beta   90.00
_cell.angle_gamma   90.00
#
_symmetry.space_group_name_H-M   'P 1'
#
loop_
_entity.id
_entity.type
_entity.pdbx_description
1 polymer ?
#
loop_
_entity_poly.entity_id
_entity_poly.type
_entity_poly.pdbx_seq_one_letter_code
_entity_poly.pdbx_strand_id
1 'polypeptide(L)'
;WRYRDYVIDCMNADVPFDRFLTEQIAGDLLPYDDDNERARLLIATGFLALGPKNLDEADGFQFLADVIDEQIDTVTRAVMGHSVACARCHDHKFDPYSMEDYYALAGVFASTKTYFGTAASPANRVSGDPLVLPADANEPILHVGIPAKQVEALKAELAALRKEEQDGRAAV
;
A
#
# COMPACT_ATOMS: atom_id res chain seq x y z
N TRP A 1 7.03 -3.83 1.55
CA TRP A 1 8.49 -3.95 1.35
C TRP A 1 8.92 -3.38 0.01
N ARG A 2 8.26 -3.70 -1.10
CA ARG A 2 8.56 -3.16 -2.45
C ARG A 2 8.74 -1.66 -2.50
N TYR A 3 7.79 -0.91 -1.94
CA TYR A 3 7.88 0.56 -1.88
C TYR A 3 9.14 1.06 -1.15
N ARG A 4 9.51 0.43 -0.02
CA ARG A 4 10.73 0.79 0.72
C ARG A 4 11.97 0.57 -0.15
N ASP A 5 12.04 -0.55 -0.85
CA ASP A 5 13.20 -0.89 -1.67
C ASP A 5 13.28 0.06 -2.88
N TYR A 6 12.15 0.39 -3.51
CA TYR A 6 12.07 1.45 -4.52
C TYR A 6 12.65 2.79 -4.02
N VAL A 7 12.30 3.23 -2.81
CA VAL A 7 12.84 4.48 -2.24
C VAL A 7 14.35 4.39 -2.04
N ILE A 8 14.85 3.27 -1.51
CA ILE A 8 16.28 3.04 -1.31
C ILE A 8 17.03 3.07 -2.65
N ASP A 9 16.49 2.40 -3.66
CA ASP A 9 17.09 2.31 -4.99
C ASP A 9 17.11 3.69 -5.68
N CYS A 10 16.04 4.47 -5.56
CA CYS A 10 15.99 5.85 -6.07
C CYS A 10 17.03 6.75 -5.42
N MET A 11 17.20 6.64 -4.10
CA MET A 11 18.21 7.41 -3.36
C MET A 11 19.63 6.99 -3.76
N ASN A 12 19.89 5.68 -3.87
CA ASN A 12 21.20 5.15 -4.28
C ASN A 12 21.56 5.49 -5.72
N ALA A 13 20.57 5.65 -6.60
CA ALA A 13 20.75 5.98 -8.00
C ALA A 13 20.72 7.50 -8.27
N ASP A 14 20.66 8.34 -7.23
CA ASP A 14 20.56 9.80 -7.34
C ASP A 14 19.43 10.25 -8.30
N VAL A 15 18.27 9.59 -8.21
CA VAL A 15 17.11 9.94 -9.04
C VAL A 15 16.72 11.41 -8.75
N PRO A 16 16.56 12.26 -9.79
CA PRO A 16 16.11 13.64 -9.59
C PRO A 16 14.82 13.72 -8.78
N PHE A 17 14.76 14.65 -7.82
CA PHE A 17 13.65 14.71 -6.87
C PHE A 17 12.29 14.94 -7.54
N ASP A 18 12.25 15.75 -8.59
CA ASP A 18 11.06 15.97 -9.42
C ASP A 18 10.59 14.69 -10.10
N ARG A 19 11.53 13.88 -10.62
CA ARG A 19 11.21 12.56 -11.18
C ARG A 19 10.70 11.61 -10.09
N PHE A 20 11.40 11.53 -8.96
CA PHE A 20 11.00 10.71 -7.82
C PHE A 20 9.57 11.02 -7.34
N LEU A 21 9.24 12.31 -7.20
CA LEU A 21 7.89 12.75 -6.83
C LEU A 21 6.85 12.38 -7.89
N THR A 22 7.18 12.58 -9.17
CA THR A 22 6.27 12.25 -10.27
C THR A 22 5.97 10.75 -10.32
N GLU A 23 6.99 9.90 -10.13
CA GLU A 23 6.82 8.44 -10.06
C GLU A 23 5.90 8.03 -8.90
N GLN A 24 5.96 8.70 -7.75
CA GLN A 24 5.10 8.39 -6.59
C GLN A 24 3.63 8.80 -6.77
N ILE A 25 3.36 9.90 -7.49
CA ILE A 25 2.01 10.46 -7.64
C ILE A 25 1.31 9.90 -8.89
N ALA A 26 2.07 9.62 -9.95
CA ALA A 26 1.53 9.31 -11.27
C ALA A 26 2.38 8.29 -12.05
N GLY A 27 3.16 7.45 -11.37
CA GLY A 27 4.05 6.47 -12.01
C GLY A 27 3.29 5.52 -12.94
N ASP A 28 2.09 5.10 -12.58
CA ASP A 28 1.20 4.26 -13.38
C ASP A 28 0.76 4.90 -14.71
N LEU A 29 0.89 6.23 -14.84
CA LEU A 29 0.59 6.99 -16.05
C LEU A 29 1.83 7.31 -16.90
N LEU A 30 3.03 7.06 -16.39
CA LEU A 30 4.28 7.36 -17.10
C LEU A 30 4.58 6.31 -18.18
N PRO A 31 5.20 6.71 -19.30
CA PRO A 31 5.71 5.76 -20.27
C PRO A 31 6.82 4.89 -19.66
N TYR A 32 6.94 3.67 -20.16
CA TYR A 32 7.95 2.69 -19.76
C TYR A 32 8.48 1.97 -21.01
N ASP A 33 9.75 1.58 -20.97
CA ASP A 33 10.43 0.87 -22.04
C ASP A 33 10.29 -0.66 -21.91
N ASP A 34 10.23 -1.17 -20.67
CA ASP A 34 10.08 -2.59 -20.38
C ASP A 34 9.24 -2.88 -19.12
N ASP A 35 8.95 -4.16 -18.90
CA ASP A 35 8.11 -4.61 -17.80
C ASP A 35 8.76 -4.44 -16.41
N ASN A 36 10.10 -4.33 -16.31
CA ASN A 36 10.77 -3.98 -15.04
C ASN A 36 10.53 -2.51 -14.70
N GLU A 37 10.68 -1.63 -15.68
CA GLU A 37 10.40 -0.21 -15.49
C GLU A 37 8.92 0.00 -15.15
N ARG A 38 8.03 -0.69 -15.87
CA ARG A 38 6.60 -0.67 -15.56
C ARG A 38 6.33 -1.11 -14.11
N ALA A 39 6.92 -2.21 -13.67
CA ALA A 39 6.73 -2.73 -12.32
C ALA A 39 7.24 -1.73 -11.25
N ARG A 40 8.42 -1.15 -11.47
CA ARG A 40 8.98 -0.08 -10.63
C ARG A 40 8.03 1.12 -10.51
N LEU A 41 7.49 1.60 -11.63
CA LEU A 41 6.57 2.75 -11.67
C LEU A 41 5.25 2.47 -10.93
N LEU A 42 4.74 1.24 -11.05
CA LEU A 42 3.57 0.79 -10.29
C LEU A 42 3.86 0.70 -8.78
N ILE A 43 5.06 0.23 -8.40
CA ILE A 43 5.49 0.22 -7.00
C ILE A 43 5.58 1.64 -6.45
N ALA A 44 6.14 2.57 -7.21
CA ALA A 44 6.27 3.97 -6.82
C ALA A 44 4.90 4.58 -6.51
N THR A 45 3.93 4.38 -7.41
CA THR A 45 2.53 4.84 -7.25
C THR A 45 1.83 4.21 -6.05
N GLY A 46 2.32 3.05 -5.58
CA GLY A 46 1.90 2.42 -4.33
C GLY A 46 2.03 3.33 -3.10
N PHE A 47 2.79 4.44 -3.19
CA PHE A 47 2.79 5.54 -2.22
C PHE A 47 1.38 5.97 -1.80
N LEU A 48 0.46 6.14 -2.76
CA LEU A 48 -0.92 6.58 -2.53
C LEU A 48 -1.80 5.53 -1.86
N ALA A 49 -1.31 4.29 -1.71
CA ALA A 49 -2.02 3.21 -1.04
C ALA A 49 -1.52 2.98 0.40
N LEU A 50 -0.45 3.66 0.79
CA LEU A 50 0.11 3.57 2.14
C LEU A 50 -0.81 4.28 3.16
N GLY A 51 -0.54 4.02 4.44
CA GLY A 51 -1.27 4.60 5.55
C GLY A 51 -2.31 3.65 6.18
N PRO A 52 -2.86 4.03 7.34
CA PRO A 52 -3.89 3.25 8.01
C PRO A 52 -5.11 3.04 7.12
N LYS A 53 -5.77 1.90 7.31
CA LYS A 53 -7.04 1.56 6.67
C LYS A 53 -7.92 0.96 7.76
N ASN A 54 -9.06 1.59 8.03
CA ASN A 54 -9.97 1.07 9.04
C ASN A 54 -10.72 -0.15 8.48
N LEU A 55 -10.20 -1.35 8.75
CA LEU A 55 -10.70 -2.57 8.12
C LEU A 55 -12.07 -3.01 8.66
N ASP A 56 -12.49 -2.50 9.81
CA ASP A 56 -13.79 -2.79 10.40
C ASP A 56 -14.88 -1.78 9.99
N GLU A 57 -14.54 -0.79 9.15
CA GLU A 57 -15.48 0.22 8.68
C GLU A 57 -16.61 -0.44 7.86
N ALA A 58 -17.85 -0.14 8.23
CA ALA A 58 -19.03 -0.71 7.60
C ALA A 58 -19.58 0.17 6.48
N ASP A 59 -19.32 1.48 6.51
CA ASP A 59 -19.70 2.42 5.48
C ASP A 59 -18.57 2.59 4.45
N GLY A 60 -18.79 2.07 3.24
CA GLY A 60 -17.84 2.19 2.14
C GLY A 60 -17.56 3.63 1.72
N PHE A 61 -18.51 4.56 1.90
CA PHE A 61 -18.29 5.97 1.58
C PHE A 61 -17.38 6.63 2.61
N GLN A 62 -17.59 6.36 3.90
CA GLN A 62 -16.70 6.81 4.97
C GLN A 62 -15.29 6.27 4.77
N PHE A 63 -15.16 4.96 4.48
CA PHE A 63 -13.87 4.35 4.20
C PHE A 63 -13.16 5.03 3.03
N LEU A 64 -13.87 5.29 1.93
CA LEU A 64 -13.31 6.00 0.77
C LEU A 64 -12.87 7.42 1.14
N ALA A 65 -13.69 8.17 1.90
CA ALA A 65 -13.35 9.51 2.36
C ALA A 65 -12.10 9.52 3.24
N ASP A 66 -11.92 8.52 4.11
CA ASP A 66 -10.74 8.39 4.97
C ASP A 66 -9.50 7.96 4.18
N VAL A 67 -9.64 7.13 3.14
CA VAL A 67 -8.55 6.84 2.20
C VAL A 67 -8.10 8.11 1.48
N ILE A 68 -9.04 8.94 1.02
CA ILE A 68 -8.74 10.20 0.34
C ILE A 68 -8.07 11.18 1.30
N ASP A 69 -8.57 11.32 2.53
CA ASP A 69 -7.97 12.19 3.55
C ASP A 69 -6.52 11.78 3.86
N GLU A 70 -6.27 10.47 4.01
CA GLU A 70 -4.93 9.92 4.21
C GLU A 70 -4.00 10.23 3.02
N GLN A 71 -4.51 10.12 1.78
CA GLN A 71 -3.74 10.46 0.57
C GLN A 71 -3.38 11.95 0.54
N ILE A 72 -4.33 12.83 0.84
CA ILE A 72 -4.11 14.28 0.93
C ILE A 72 -3.06 14.57 2.00
N ASP A 73 -3.22 14.05 3.22
CA ASP A 73 -2.30 14.31 4.32
C ASP A 73 -0.89 13.78 4.00
N THR A 74 -0.80 12.55 3.49
CA THR A 74 0.48 11.90 3.15
C THR A 74 1.23 12.67 2.07
N VAL A 75 0.58 13.01 0.95
CA VAL A 75 1.20 13.75 -0.15
C VAL A 75 1.63 15.14 0.31
N THR A 76 0.75 15.86 1.00
CA THR A 76 1.00 17.25 1.38
C THR A 76 2.14 17.33 2.40
N ARG A 77 2.17 16.45 3.40
CA ARG A 77 3.28 16.38 4.36
C ARG A 77 4.59 15.96 3.73
N ALA A 78 4.58 14.94 2.87
CA ALA A 78 5.80 14.42 2.27
C ALA A 78 6.45 15.40 1.29
N VAL A 79 5.64 16.16 0.54
CA VAL A 79 6.12 17.03 -0.55
C VAL A 79 6.27 18.48 -0.11
N MET A 80 5.32 19.01 0.66
CA MET A 80 5.28 20.42 1.05
C MET A 80 5.78 20.66 2.48
N GLY A 81 6.01 19.59 3.27
CA GLY A 81 6.36 19.70 4.68
C GLY A 81 5.22 20.24 5.55
N HIS A 82 3.98 20.24 5.05
CA HIS A 82 2.82 20.79 5.72
C HIS A 82 1.55 19.99 5.40
N SER A 83 0.60 19.92 6.33
CA SER A 83 -0.67 19.20 6.13
C SER A 83 -1.75 20.12 5.57
N VAL A 84 -2.44 19.68 4.52
CA VAL A 84 -3.68 20.33 4.05
C VAL A 84 -4.92 19.73 4.71
N ALA A 85 -4.81 18.59 5.41
CA ALA A 85 -5.95 17.87 5.98
C ALA A 85 -6.74 18.68 7.02
N CYS A 86 -6.10 19.64 7.69
CA CYS A 86 -6.79 20.54 8.61
C CYS A 86 -7.84 21.43 7.92
N ALA A 87 -7.73 21.65 6.60
CA ALA A 87 -8.70 22.41 5.83
C ALA A 87 -9.99 21.63 5.50
N ARG A 88 -10.08 20.34 5.88
CA ARG A 88 -11.25 19.46 5.63
C ARG A 88 -12.57 20.02 6.12
N CYS A 89 -12.56 20.67 7.29
CA CYS A 89 -13.77 21.10 7.99
C CYS A 89 -13.98 22.62 7.97
N HIS A 90 -12.94 23.39 7.72
CA HIS A 90 -12.96 24.86 7.63
C HIS A 90 -11.66 25.33 6.97
N ASP A 91 -11.61 26.56 6.47
CA ASP A 91 -10.36 27.14 5.97
C ASP A 91 -9.27 27.07 7.05
N HIS A 92 -8.04 26.73 6.64
CA HIS A 92 -6.95 26.59 7.59
C HIS A 92 -6.74 27.90 8.37
N LYS A 93 -6.45 27.78 9.67
CA LYS A 93 -6.47 28.93 10.58
C LYS A 93 -5.43 30.00 10.24
N PHE A 94 -4.26 29.57 9.76
CA PHE A 94 -3.10 30.46 9.55
C PHE A 94 -2.45 30.29 8.18
N ASP A 95 -2.54 29.10 7.59
CA ASP A 95 -1.92 28.80 6.31
C ASP A 95 -2.91 29.07 5.17
N PRO A 96 -2.45 29.41 3.96
CA PRO A 96 -3.30 29.86 2.86
C PRO A 96 -3.99 28.69 2.15
N TYR A 97 -4.53 27.73 2.91
CA TYR A 97 -5.28 26.59 2.39
C TYR A 97 -6.75 26.73 2.78
N SER A 98 -7.60 26.87 1.78
CA SER A 98 -9.05 26.93 1.97
C SER A 98 -9.65 25.53 2.04
N MET A 99 -10.87 25.45 2.54
CA MET A 99 -11.67 24.24 2.44
C MET A 99 -11.90 23.85 0.97
N GLU A 100 -11.99 24.84 0.07
CA GLU A 100 -12.10 24.61 -1.38
C GLU A 100 -10.88 23.88 -1.94
N ASP A 101 -9.66 24.25 -1.52
CA ASP A 101 -8.42 23.58 -1.93
C ASP A 101 -8.40 22.11 -1.47
N TYR A 102 -8.84 21.84 -0.23
CA TYR A 102 -8.95 20.48 0.28
C TYR A 102 -9.92 19.65 -0.56
N TYR A 103 -11.13 20.16 -0.85
CA TYR A 103 -12.12 19.39 -1.62
C TYR A 103 -11.77 19.30 -3.11
N ALA A 104 -11.00 20.24 -3.66
CA ALA A 104 -10.43 20.12 -5.00
C ALA A 104 -9.47 18.92 -5.08
N LEU A 105 -8.55 18.79 -4.12
CA LEU A 105 -7.66 17.62 -4.01
C LEU A 105 -8.46 16.34 -3.74
N ALA A 106 -9.48 16.39 -2.88
CA ALA A 106 -10.35 15.25 -2.63
C ALA A 106 -11.04 14.76 -3.90
N GLY A 107 -11.48 15.67 -4.78
CA GLY A 107 -12.03 15.33 -6.09
C GLY A 107 -11.03 14.62 -7.01
N VAL A 108 -9.76 15.05 -7.00
CA VAL A 108 -8.69 14.39 -7.76
C VAL A 108 -8.48 12.97 -7.25
N PHE A 109 -8.30 12.77 -5.95
CA PHE A 109 -8.06 11.45 -5.37
C PHE A 109 -9.29 10.53 -5.43
N ALA A 110 -10.50 11.07 -5.29
CA ALA A 110 -11.75 10.32 -5.52
C ALA A 110 -11.88 9.81 -6.96
N SER A 111 -11.16 10.42 -7.91
CA SER A 111 -11.12 10.00 -9.31
C SER A 111 -10.05 8.92 -9.59
N THR A 112 -9.38 8.41 -8.54
CA THR A 112 -8.38 7.35 -8.64
C THR A 112 -8.91 6.01 -8.13
N LYS A 113 -8.24 4.92 -8.51
CA LYS A 113 -8.52 3.58 -7.95
C LYS A 113 -7.30 3.10 -7.15
N THR A 114 -7.44 3.11 -5.83
CA THR A 114 -6.36 2.72 -4.92
C THR A 114 -6.33 1.20 -4.69
N TYR A 115 -5.18 0.58 -4.92
CA TYR A 115 -4.94 -0.86 -4.69
C TYR A 115 -4.18 -1.08 -3.38
N PHE A 116 -4.88 -1.02 -2.23
CA PHE A 116 -4.28 -1.12 -0.89
C PHE A 116 -4.08 -2.55 -0.36
N GLY A 117 -4.50 -3.58 -1.11
CA GLY A 117 -4.07 -4.97 -0.88
C GLY A 117 -4.46 -5.58 0.48
N THR A 118 -5.62 -5.26 1.03
CA THR A 118 -6.08 -5.79 2.32
C THR A 118 -6.78 -7.14 2.13
N ALA A 119 -6.25 -8.20 2.73
CA ALA A 119 -6.77 -9.56 2.58
C ALA A 119 -8.19 -9.71 3.17
N ALA A 120 -9.06 -10.45 2.48
CA ALA A 120 -10.38 -10.78 3.00
C ALA A 120 -10.25 -11.61 4.29
N SER A 121 -10.88 -11.13 5.37
CA SER A 121 -10.94 -11.83 6.64
C SER A 121 -12.23 -11.45 7.38
N PRO A 122 -12.71 -12.22 8.37
CA PRO A 122 -13.89 -11.84 9.15
C PRO A 122 -13.79 -10.47 9.84
N ALA A 123 -12.56 -10.00 10.09
CA ALA A 123 -12.26 -8.69 10.67
C ALA A 123 -11.97 -7.62 9.60
N ASN A 124 -12.12 -7.93 8.31
CA ASN A 124 -11.92 -7.00 7.21
C ASN A 124 -13.17 -6.92 6.33
N ARG A 125 -13.90 -5.81 6.46
CA ARG A 125 -15.10 -5.48 5.69
C ARG A 125 -14.78 -4.79 4.37
N VAL A 126 -13.55 -4.34 4.18
CA VAL A 126 -13.04 -3.52 3.07
C VAL A 126 -11.80 -4.16 2.49
N SER A 127 -12.00 -5.34 1.87
CA SER A 127 -10.94 -6.03 1.14
C SER A 127 -10.56 -5.27 -0.13
N GLY A 128 -9.27 -5.13 -0.38
CA GLY A 128 -8.73 -4.59 -1.62
C GLY A 128 -7.83 -5.61 -2.30
N ASP A 129 -8.01 -5.78 -3.61
CA ASP A 129 -7.11 -6.65 -4.38
C ASP A 129 -5.71 -6.02 -4.45
N PRO A 130 -4.65 -6.82 -4.32
CA PRO A 130 -3.32 -6.35 -4.65
C PRO A 130 -3.21 -6.13 -6.16
N LEU A 131 -2.47 -5.10 -6.57
CA LEU A 131 -2.09 -4.95 -7.96
C LEU A 131 -1.03 -6.01 -8.31
N VAL A 132 -1.28 -6.77 -9.38
CA VAL A 132 -0.33 -7.76 -9.89
C VAL A 132 0.66 -7.05 -10.81
N LEU A 133 1.96 -7.18 -10.51
CA LEU A 133 3.03 -6.67 -11.36
C LEU A 133 3.26 -7.59 -12.56
N PRO A 134 3.86 -7.09 -13.66
CA PRO A 134 4.28 -7.92 -14.79
C PRO A 134 5.07 -9.15 -14.34
N ALA A 135 4.78 -10.32 -14.94
CA ALA A 135 5.33 -11.60 -14.50
C ALA A 135 6.82 -11.77 -14.82
N ASP A 136 7.29 -11.03 -15.82
CA ASP A 136 8.66 -10.98 -16.32
C ASP A 136 9.48 -9.84 -15.72
N ALA A 137 8.87 -9.00 -14.87
CA ALA A 137 9.62 -8.11 -14.02
C ALA A 137 10.53 -8.95 -13.11
N ASN A 138 11.84 -8.79 -13.26
CA ASN A 138 12.93 -9.40 -12.51
C ASN A 138 12.97 -8.94 -11.03
N GLU A 139 11.81 -8.68 -10.45
CA GLU A 139 11.69 -8.33 -9.05
C GLU A 139 11.92 -9.56 -8.17
N PRO A 140 12.86 -9.50 -7.21
CA PRO A 140 13.02 -10.55 -6.25
C PRO A 140 11.75 -10.62 -5.37
N ILE A 141 10.92 -11.65 -5.56
CA ILE A 141 9.87 -11.98 -4.60
C ILE A 141 10.55 -12.46 -3.33
N LEU A 142 10.79 -11.56 -2.38
CA LEU A 142 11.45 -11.83 -1.09
C LEU A 142 10.76 -12.93 -0.27
N HIS A 143 9.50 -13.23 -0.58
CA HIS A 143 8.75 -14.36 -0.07
C HIS A 143 8.31 -15.25 -1.24
N VAL A 144 9.26 -15.92 -1.88
CA VAL A 144 8.90 -17.06 -2.74
C VAL A 144 8.04 -17.98 -1.88
N GLY A 145 6.79 -18.18 -2.28
CA GLY A 145 5.88 -19.06 -1.54
C GLY A 145 6.58 -20.39 -1.28
N ILE A 146 6.45 -20.91 -0.06
CA ILE A 146 7.09 -22.18 0.31
C ILE A 146 6.70 -23.21 -0.77
N PRO A 147 7.67 -23.90 -1.40
CA PRO A 147 7.37 -24.89 -2.43
C PRO A 147 6.34 -25.90 -1.92
N ALA A 148 5.39 -26.32 -2.75
CA ALA A 148 4.31 -27.22 -2.34
C ALA A 148 4.84 -28.47 -1.60
N LYS A 149 5.99 -29.01 -2.05
CA LYS A 149 6.68 -30.12 -1.40
C LYS A 149 7.10 -29.81 0.06
N GLN A 150 7.58 -28.60 0.31
CA GLN A 150 7.98 -28.14 1.64
C GLN A 150 6.76 -27.80 2.50
N VAL A 151 5.66 -27.30 1.91
CA VAL A 151 4.37 -27.14 2.63
C VAL A 151 3.85 -28.49 3.11
N GLU A 152 3.84 -29.51 2.25
CA GLU A 152 3.38 -30.85 2.62
C GLU A 152 4.29 -31.49 3.69
N ALA A 153 5.61 -31.28 3.61
CA ALA A 153 6.54 -31.73 4.65
C ALA A 153 6.25 -31.07 6.01
N LEU A 154 6.07 -29.74 6.04
CA LEU A 154 5.76 -28.99 7.26
C LEU A 154 4.39 -29.37 7.85
N LYS A 155 3.40 -29.68 7.01
CA LYS A 155 2.10 -30.19 7.48
C LYS A 155 2.22 -31.56 8.14
N ALA A 156 3.03 -32.46 7.56
CA ALA A 156 3.28 -33.79 8.13
C ALA A 156 4.01 -33.69 9.47
N GLU A 157 5.01 -32.80 9.57
CA GLU A 157 5.75 -32.53 10.80
C GLU A 157 4.83 -31.94 11.89
N LEU A 158 3.98 -30.97 11.54
CA LEU A 158 3.00 -30.39 12.45
C LEU A 158 2.00 -31.43 12.97
N ALA A 159 1.57 -32.36 12.11
CA ALA A 159 0.67 -33.44 12.50
C ALA A 159 1.33 -34.41 13.49
N ALA A 160 2.61 -34.72 13.30
CA ALA A 160 3.38 -35.57 14.21
C ALA A 160 3.55 -34.90 15.59
N LEU A 161 3.95 -33.62 15.62
CA LEU A 161 4.13 -32.86 16.86
C LEU A 161 2.82 -32.71 17.64
N ARG A 162 1.69 -32.46 16.97
CA ARG A 162 0.38 -32.40 17.61
C ARG A 162 -0.05 -33.73 18.23
N LYS A 163 0.30 -34.85 17.58
CA LYS A 163 0.03 -36.18 18.11
C LYS A 163 0.87 -36.45 19.36
N GLU A 164 2.15 -36.10 19.32
CA GLU A 164 3.05 -36.22 20.47
C GLU A 164 2.59 -35.35 21.65
N GLU A 165 2.12 -34.12 21.40
CA GLU A 165 1.53 -33.26 22.44
C GLU A 165 0.28 -33.89 23.06
N GLN A 166 -0.60 -34.49 22.24
CA GLN A 166 -1.81 -35.16 22.72
C GLN A 166 -1.49 -36.42 23.54
N ASP A 167 -0.57 -37.24 23.07
CA ASP A 167 -0.15 -38.47 23.76
C ASP A 167 0.57 -38.12 25.08
N GLY A 168 1.39 -37.05 25.09
CA GLY A 168 2.04 -36.53 26.29
C GLY A 168 1.06 -35.92 27.29
N ARG A 169 0.00 -35.22 26.83
CA ARG A 169 -1.08 -34.73 27.70
C ARG A 169 -1.97 -35.83 28.26
N ALA A 170 -2.11 -36.97 27.57
CA ALA A 170 -2.87 -38.12 28.04
C ALA A 170 -2.11 -38.99 29.06
N ALA A 171 -0.79 -38.79 29.17
CA ALA A 171 0.09 -39.51 30.08
C ALA A 171 0.32 -38.81 31.45
N VAL A 172 -0.25 -37.61 31.64
CA VAL A 172 -0.26 -36.83 32.90
C VAL A 172 -1.65 -36.89 33.52
#